data_AF-A0A953EJR0-F1
#
_entry.id   AF-A0A953EJR0-F1
#
_cell.length_a   1.000
_cell.length_b   1.000
_cell.length_c   1.000
_cell.angle_alpha   90.00
_cell.angle_beta   90.00
_cell.angle_gamma   90.00
#
_symmetry.space_group_name_H-M   'P 1'
#
loop_
_entity.id
_entity.type
_entity.pdbx_description
1 polymer ?
#
loop_
_entity_poly.entity_id
_entity_poly.type
_entity_poly.pdbx_seq_one_letter_code
_entity_poly.pdbx_strand_id
1 'polypeptide(L)'
;MLDENLIATLEQSLRQTRNAQNRLMGRLREAEGEVEVLRQEITALENSASQTEQAIDSLLVTMRSGSRGRLLGRNIHISDENGSVSMHKPDVLPSDIGRETRSSTVSYLSHHRSVPSISQNIEPLTNRFSDRTITQACTLLLREAGRPLHVNELYNLLISGGMKFKGNNPTISIAVSLNRNRRFRKVDPGTFDLIMREAAQTGT
;
A
#
# COMPACT_ATOMS: atom_id res chain seq x y z
N MET A 1 63.47 24.16 1.19
CA MET A 1 63.13 23.60 -0.13
C MET A 1 62.21 22.37 -0.08
N LEU A 2 62.57 21.24 0.56
CA LEU A 2 61.65 20.07 0.62
C LEU A 2 60.42 20.33 1.53
N ASP A 3 60.63 20.97 2.67
CA ASP A 3 59.55 21.26 3.63
C ASP A 3 58.55 22.31 3.13
N GLU A 4 59.02 23.32 2.37
CA GLU A 4 58.14 24.35 1.77
C GLU A 4 57.18 23.77 0.73
N ASN A 5 57.63 22.76 -0.03
CA ASN A 5 56.77 22.07 -0.99
C ASN A 5 55.72 21.19 -0.30
N LEU A 6 56.07 20.57 0.82
CA LEU A 6 55.13 19.78 1.62
C LEU A 6 54.06 20.68 2.24
N ILE A 7 54.47 21.81 2.80
CA ILE A 7 53.57 22.81 3.38
C ILE A 7 52.61 23.36 2.31
N ALA A 8 53.11 23.74 1.14
CA ALA A 8 52.27 24.21 0.04
C ALA A 8 51.26 23.17 -0.42
N THR A 9 51.66 21.89 -0.48
CA THR A 9 50.77 20.78 -0.85
C THR A 9 49.66 20.58 0.20
N LEU A 10 50.00 20.65 1.49
CA LEU A 10 49.04 20.53 2.58
C LEU A 10 48.05 21.71 2.61
N GLU A 11 48.53 22.94 2.40
CA GLU A 11 47.68 24.12 2.29
C GLU A 11 46.70 24.03 1.11
N GLN A 12 47.18 23.55 -0.04
CA GLN A 12 46.35 23.32 -1.21
C GLN A 12 45.28 22.25 -0.95
N SER A 13 45.66 21.13 -0.33
CA SER A 13 44.73 20.07 0.06
C SER A 13 43.68 20.59 1.06
N LEU A 14 44.09 21.38 2.05
CA LEU A 14 43.17 21.95 3.04
C LEU A 14 42.18 22.93 2.39
N ARG A 15 42.63 23.76 1.45
CA ARG A 15 41.75 24.64 0.66
C ARG A 15 40.77 23.84 -0.19
N GLN A 16 41.23 22.76 -0.84
CA GLN A 16 40.36 21.88 -1.63
C GLN A 16 39.29 21.23 -0.75
N THR A 17 39.67 20.69 0.41
CA THR A 17 38.73 20.08 1.36
C THR A 17 37.69 21.07 1.86
N ARG A 18 38.10 22.29 2.24
CA ARG A 18 37.17 23.35 2.65
C ARG A 18 36.20 23.75 1.53
N ASN A 19 36.70 23.85 0.30
CA ASN A 19 35.86 24.16 -0.86
C ASN A 19 34.85 23.04 -1.15
N ALA A 20 35.27 21.77 -1.03
CA ALA A 20 34.39 20.63 -1.17
C ALA A 20 33.32 20.61 -0.06
N GLN A 21 33.71 20.87 1.18
CA GLN A 21 32.79 20.98 2.32
C GLN A 21 31.74 22.08 2.09
N ASN A 22 32.15 23.27 1.67
CA ASN A 22 31.22 24.38 1.39
C ASN A 22 30.22 24.03 0.27
N ARG A 23 30.67 23.35 -0.78
CA ARG A 23 29.80 22.86 -1.86
C ARG A 23 28.78 21.85 -1.35
N LEU A 24 29.20 20.89 -0.52
CA LEU A 24 28.30 19.89 0.06
C LEU A 24 27.29 20.53 1.01
N MET A 25 27.71 21.48 1.83
CA MET A 25 26.81 22.25 2.70
C MET A 25 25.75 23.03 1.90
N GLY A 26 26.12 23.60 0.74
CA GLY A 26 25.16 24.26 -0.15
C GLY A 26 24.09 23.29 -0.65
N ARG A 27 24.51 22.12 -1.16
CA ARG A 27 23.60 21.08 -1.63
C ARG A 27 22.71 20.52 -0.52
N LEU A 28 23.23 20.40 0.71
CA LEU A 28 22.45 19.97 1.85
C LEU A 28 21.30 20.95 2.13
N ARG A 29 21.59 22.26 2.15
CA ARG A 29 20.57 23.30 2.36
C ARG A 29 19.50 23.31 1.27
N GLU A 30 19.90 23.10 0.02
CA GLU A 30 18.97 23.01 -1.11
C GLU A 30 18.02 21.81 -0.92
N ALA A 31 18.57 20.63 -0.63
CA ALA A 31 17.77 19.43 -0.36
C ALA A 31 16.85 19.59 0.87
N GLU A 32 17.33 20.22 1.95
CA GLU A 32 16.50 20.54 3.12
C GLU A 32 15.35 21.48 2.75
N GLY A 33 15.58 22.45 1.85
CA GLY A 33 14.54 23.33 1.32
C GLY A 33 13.49 22.58 0.49
N GLU A 34 13.92 21.69 -0.41
CA GLU A 34 13.01 20.84 -1.20
C GLU A 34 12.14 19.95 -0.31
N VAL A 35 12.72 19.36 0.74
CA VAL A 35 11.97 18.55 1.73
C VAL A 35 10.91 19.38 2.43
N GLU A 36 11.20 20.63 2.78
CA GLU A 36 10.23 21.52 3.43
C GLU A 36 9.07 21.87 2.48
N VAL A 37 9.35 22.11 1.19
CA VAL A 37 8.31 22.33 0.18
C VAL A 37 7.42 21.10 0.02
N LEU A 38 8.00 19.89 -0.08
CA LEU A 38 7.23 18.65 -0.18
C LEU A 38 6.35 18.41 1.05
N ARG A 39 6.82 18.75 2.25
CA ARG A 39 6.01 18.68 3.48
C ARG A 39 4.81 19.61 3.43
N GLN A 40 5.00 20.83 2.93
CA GLN A 40 3.90 21.77 2.75
C GLN A 40 2.88 21.27 1.72
N GLU A 41 3.35 20.69 0.61
CA GLU A 41 2.49 20.10 -0.41
C GLU A 41 1.68 18.91 0.13
N ILE A 42 2.31 18.00 0.88
CA ILE A 42 1.62 16.89 1.55
C ILE A 42 0.54 17.41 2.49
N THR A 43 0.86 18.42 3.32
CA THR A 43 -0.11 19.02 4.24
C THR A 43 -1.29 19.64 3.48
N ALA A 44 -1.03 20.30 2.35
CA ALA A 44 -2.08 20.85 1.50
C ALA A 44 -2.97 19.75 0.89
N LEU A 45 -2.38 18.64 0.44
CA LEU A 45 -3.11 17.49 -0.09
C LEU A 45 -3.95 16.81 0.98
N GLU A 46 -3.44 16.64 2.19
CA GLU A 46 -4.18 16.07 3.33
C GLU A 46 -5.39 16.94 3.70
N ASN A 47 -5.24 18.25 3.71
CA ASN A 47 -6.35 19.18 3.95
C ASN A 47 -7.43 19.07 2.86
N SER A 48 -7.02 18.98 1.59
CA SER A 48 -7.94 18.78 0.46
C SER A 48 -8.67 17.44 0.57
N ALA A 49 -7.94 16.36 0.87
CA ALA A 49 -8.51 15.04 1.08
C ALA A 49 -9.54 15.04 2.21
N SER A 50 -9.22 15.64 3.37
CA SER A 50 -10.15 15.76 4.49
C SER A 50 -11.42 16.53 4.12
N GLN A 51 -11.31 17.62 3.35
CA GLN A 51 -12.49 18.35 2.85
C GLN A 51 -13.35 17.48 1.92
N THR A 52 -12.72 16.70 1.04
CA THR A 52 -13.46 15.80 0.14
C THR A 52 -14.15 14.66 0.89
N GLU A 53 -13.53 14.10 1.92
CA GLU A 53 -14.16 13.09 2.79
C GLU A 53 -15.41 13.65 3.47
N GLN A 54 -15.32 14.85 4.05
CA GLN A 54 -16.46 15.52 4.67
C GLN A 54 -17.57 15.83 3.65
N ALA A 55 -17.21 16.24 2.44
CA ALA A 55 -18.18 16.47 1.38
C ALA A 55 -18.89 15.16 1.00
N ILE A 56 -18.15 14.05 0.85
CA ILE A 56 -18.70 12.72 0.57
C ILE A 56 -19.64 12.27 1.70
N ASP A 57 -19.23 12.41 2.95
CA ASP A 57 -20.06 12.07 4.12
C ASP A 57 -21.34 12.89 4.15
N SER A 58 -21.26 14.20 3.86
CA SER A 58 -22.44 15.06 3.79
C SER A 58 -23.43 14.62 2.69
N LEU A 59 -22.92 14.20 1.53
CA LEU A 59 -23.74 13.66 0.44
C LEU A 59 -24.36 12.32 0.83
N LEU A 60 -23.61 11.42 1.46
CA LEU A 60 -24.12 10.13 1.95
C LEU A 60 -25.21 10.32 3.01
N VAL A 61 -25.04 11.24 3.96
CA VAL A 61 -26.06 11.59 4.95
C VAL A 61 -27.31 12.17 4.28
N THR A 62 -27.12 13.03 3.28
CA THR A 62 -28.21 13.63 2.50
C THR A 62 -28.98 12.57 1.71
N MET A 63 -28.30 11.65 1.03
CA MET A 63 -28.91 10.54 0.29
C MET A 63 -29.62 9.55 1.22
N ARG A 64 -29.03 9.23 2.37
CA ARG A 64 -29.63 8.33 3.38
C ARG A 64 -30.84 8.97 4.08
N SER A 65 -30.87 10.30 4.20
CA SER A 65 -32.00 11.05 4.75
C SER A 65 -33.10 11.29 3.72
N GLY A 66 -32.76 11.39 2.42
CA GLY A 66 -33.70 11.39 1.30
C GLY A 66 -34.35 10.02 1.03
N SER A 67 -33.82 8.94 1.60
CA SER A 67 -34.37 7.57 1.48
C SER A 67 -35.19 7.13 2.71
N ARG A 68 -35.69 8.08 3.50
CA ARG A 68 -36.62 7.81 4.63
C ARG A 68 -38.10 7.98 4.30
N GLY A 69 -38.45 8.09 3.03
CA GLY A 69 -39.84 8.08 2.59
C GLY A 69 -40.03 7.16 1.40
N ARG A 70 -40.69 6.02 1.64
CA ARG A 70 -41.14 5.03 0.65
C ARG A 70 -40.04 4.09 0.16
N LEU A 71 -39.82 2.97 0.85
CA LEU A 71 -39.47 1.66 0.26
C LEU A 71 -39.37 0.60 1.37
N LEU A 72 -40.46 0.41 2.13
CA LEU A 72 -40.68 -0.85 2.84
C LEU A 72 -42.18 -1.07 2.99
N GLY A 73 -42.70 -2.03 2.21
CA GLY A 73 -44.01 -2.64 2.47
C GLY A 73 -45.22 -1.99 1.80
N ARG A 74 -45.26 -1.92 0.47
CA ARG A 74 -46.54 -2.00 -0.23
C ARG A 74 -46.33 -2.54 -1.64
N ASN A 75 -46.92 -3.68 -1.92
CA ASN A 75 -47.05 -4.24 -3.25
C ASN A 75 -47.46 -3.13 -4.22
N ILE A 76 -46.61 -2.86 -5.21
CA ILE A 76 -46.98 -2.05 -6.37
C ILE A 76 -47.98 -2.90 -7.16
N HIS A 77 -49.26 -2.69 -6.88
CA HIS A 77 -50.36 -3.15 -7.70
C HIS A 77 -50.53 -2.13 -8.82
N ILE A 78 -49.95 -2.41 -9.99
CA ILE A 78 -50.28 -1.71 -11.24
C ILE A 78 -51.66 -2.21 -11.65
N SER A 79 -52.69 -1.40 -11.43
CA SER A 79 -54.00 -1.59 -12.04
C SER A 79 -53.95 -0.95 -13.42
N ASP A 80 -53.80 -1.77 -14.46
CA ASP A 80 -54.19 -1.40 -15.82
C ASP A 80 -55.60 -1.96 -16.05
N GLU A 81 -56.53 -1.05 -16.34
CA GLU A 81 -57.94 -1.33 -16.55
C GLU A 81 -58.13 -1.80 -17.99
N ASN A 82 -58.20 -3.12 -18.21
CA ASN A 82 -59.11 -3.69 -19.22
C ASN A 82 -59.17 -5.23 -19.21
N GLY A 83 -60.40 -5.76 -19.08
CA GLY A 83 -60.83 -6.92 -19.86
C GLY A 83 -60.44 -8.34 -19.41
N SER A 84 -61.31 -8.94 -18.59
CA SER A 84 -61.95 -10.24 -18.86
C SER A 84 -61.28 -11.60 -18.47
N VAL A 85 -62.10 -12.38 -17.73
CA VAL A 85 -62.28 -13.86 -17.69
C VAL A 85 -61.42 -14.77 -16.77
N SER A 86 -62.19 -15.56 -15.97
CA SER A 86 -61.91 -16.86 -15.31
C SER A 86 -61.00 -16.94 -14.08
N MET A 87 -61.09 -17.94 -13.18
CA MET A 87 -62.14 -18.74 -12.51
C MET A 87 -61.35 -19.72 -11.60
N HIS A 88 -61.80 -20.00 -10.36
CA HIS A 88 -61.45 -21.19 -9.52
C HIS A 88 -59.99 -21.35 -9.00
N LYS A 89 -59.65 -21.71 -7.74
CA LYS A 89 -60.29 -22.36 -6.56
C LYS A 89 -59.53 -21.95 -5.27
N PRO A 90 -60.13 -22.04 -4.06
CA PRO A 90 -59.41 -22.09 -2.79
C PRO A 90 -59.23 -23.55 -2.31
N ASP A 91 -58.10 -23.91 -1.68
CA ASP A 91 -58.03 -25.03 -0.74
C ASP A 91 -56.77 -25.00 0.17
N VAL A 92 -57.05 -24.80 1.47
CA VAL A 92 -56.55 -25.44 2.71
C VAL A 92 -55.09 -25.98 2.84
N LEU A 93 -54.32 -25.35 3.75
CA LEU A 93 -53.34 -25.78 4.83
C LEU A 93 -52.85 -27.26 4.94
N PRO A 94 -51.80 -27.63 5.75
CA PRO A 94 -50.78 -26.86 6.53
C PRO A 94 -49.32 -27.41 6.47
N SER A 95 -48.41 -26.69 7.16
CA SER A 95 -47.17 -27.17 7.83
C SER A 95 -46.06 -27.86 7.02
N ASP A 96 -44.92 -27.18 6.89
CA ASP A 96 -43.65 -27.90 6.96
C ASP A 96 -42.56 -27.12 7.72
N ILE A 97 -41.81 -27.90 8.48
CA ILE A 97 -40.86 -27.53 9.51
C ILE A 97 -39.50 -27.30 8.85
N GLY A 98 -38.80 -26.23 9.27
CA GLY A 98 -37.34 -26.21 9.28
C GLY A 98 -36.66 -25.20 8.36
N ARG A 99 -36.18 -24.11 8.96
CA ARG A 99 -34.75 -23.73 8.97
C ARG A 99 -34.56 -22.39 9.70
N GLU A 100 -34.58 -22.46 11.03
CA GLU A 100 -33.81 -21.52 11.83
C GLU A 100 -32.33 -21.93 11.76
N THR A 101 -31.64 -21.56 10.68
CA THR A 101 -30.17 -21.49 10.72
C THR A 101 -29.80 -20.16 11.33
N ARG A 102 -29.75 -20.19 12.66
CA ARG A 102 -28.90 -19.40 13.56
C ARG A 102 -27.91 -18.52 12.79
N SER A 103 -28.17 -17.21 12.82
CA SER A 103 -27.16 -16.17 12.62
C SER A 103 -26.07 -16.38 13.67
N SER A 104 -25.06 -17.18 13.33
CA SER A 104 -23.84 -17.31 14.10
C SER A 104 -23.00 -16.07 13.81
N THR A 105 -23.26 -15.00 14.56
CA THR A 105 -22.33 -13.89 14.72
C THR A 105 -21.11 -14.41 15.45
N VAL A 106 -20.23 -15.09 14.71
CA VAL A 106 -18.87 -15.37 15.20
C VAL A 106 -18.12 -14.06 15.07
N SER A 107 -18.21 -13.24 16.10
CA SER A 107 -17.23 -12.19 16.37
C SER A 107 -15.91 -12.90 16.65
N TYR A 108 -15.18 -13.28 15.60
CA TYR A 108 -13.77 -13.54 15.74
C TYR A 108 -13.18 -12.23 16.27
N LEU A 109 -12.67 -12.26 17.51
CA LEU A 109 -11.61 -11.37 17.95
C LEU A 109 -10.41 -11.61 17.04
N SER A 110 -10.54 -11.14 15.80
CA SER A 110 -9.49 -11.13 14.79
C SER A 110 -8.50 -10.12 15.32
N HIS A 111 -7.41 -10.63 15.88
CA HIS A 111 -6.23 -9.84 16.11
C HIS A 111 -5.88 -9.22 14.77
N HIS A 112 -6.26 -7.95 14.59
CA HIS A 112 -6.11 -7.17 13.36
C HIS A 112 -4.61 -7.02 13.05
N ARG A 113 -3.98 -8.07 12.51
CA ARG A 113 -2.80 -7.92 11.66
C ARG A 113 -3.34 -7.41 10.33
N SER A 114 -3.29 -6.10 10.15
CA SER A 114 -3.61 -5.42 8.90
C SER A 114 -2.65 -5.93 7.81
N VAL A 115 -3.12 -6.84 6.96
CA VAL A 115 -2.39 -7.25 5.76
C VAL A 115 -2.25 -6.02 4.86
N PRO A 116 -1.03 -5.59 4.45
CA PRO A 116 -0.87 -4.43 3.61
C PRO A 116 -1.64 -4.57 2.29
N SER A 117 -2.37 -3.52 1.90
CA SER A 117 -3.13 -3.49 0.66
C SER A 117 -2.22 -3.49 -0.56
N ILE A 118 -2.66 -4.15 -1.64
CA ILE A 118 -2.02 -4.10 -2.95
C ILE A 118 -2.54 -2.87 -3.68
N SER A 119 -1.67 -1.93 -4.04
CA SER A 119 -2.09 -0.74 -4.80
C SER A 119 -2.07 -1.06 -6.30
N GLN A 120 -3.22 -0.91 -6.97
CA GLN A 120 -3.39 -1.32 -8.37
C GLN A 120 -2.87 -0.29 -9.39
N ASN A 121 -2.61 0.95 -8.96
CA ASN A 121 -2.17 2.04 -9.83
C ASN A 121 -0.94 2.73 -9.20
N ILE A 122 0.19 2.02 -9.17
CA ILE A 122 1.46 2.58 -8.73
C ILE A 122 2.24 2.97 -9.97
N GLU A 123 2.47 4.27 -10.14
CA GLU A 123 3.44 4.76 -11.11
C GLU A 123 4.86 4.51 -10.59
N PRO A 124 5.80 4.00 -11.41
CA PRO A 124 7.16 3.77 -10.97
C PRO A 124 7.85 5.10 -10.67
N LEU A 125 8.11 5.36 -9.39
CA LEU A 125 8.83 6.54 -8.93
C LEU A 125 10.30 6.53 -9.37
N THR A 126 10.88 5.34 -9.56
CA THR A 126 12.26 5.15 -10.01
C THR A 126 12.38 3.93 -10.93
N ASN A 127 13.49 3.83 -11.68
CA ASN A 127 13.82 2.64 -12.49
C ASN A 127 14.85 1.72 -11.81
N ARG A 128 14.93 1.75 -10.48
CA ARG A 128 15.98 1.07 -9.70
C ARG A 128 16.04 -0.45 -9.92
N PHE A 129 14.89 -1.05 -10.22
CA PHE A 129 14.70 -2.49 -10.33
C PHE A 129 14.33 -2.95 -11.74
N SER A 130 14.38 -2.08 -12.76
CA SER A 130 14.00 -2.41 -14.15
C SER A 130 14.78 -3.61 -14.70
N ASP A 131 16.08 -3.67 -14.41
CA ASP A 131 17.00 -4.69 -14.94
C ASP A 131 17.38 -5.75 -13.90
N ARG A 132 16.66 -5.81 -12.78
CA ARG A 132 16.96 -6.75 -11.68
C ARG A 132 15.96 -7.88 -11.63
N THR A 133 16.45 -9.05 -11.21
CA THR A 133 15.56 -10.17 -10.86
C THR A 133 14.80 -9.86 -9.56
N ILE A 134 13.62 -10.48 -9.38
CA ILE A 134 12.81 -10.37 -8.14
C ILE A 134 13.67 -10.60 -6.89
N THR A 135 14.48 -11.65 -6.89
CA THR A 135 15.31 -11.99 -5.71
C THR A 135 16.36 -10.93 -5.39
N GLN A 136 16.99 -10.34 -6.42
CA GLN A 136 17.98 -9.27 -6.23
C GLN A 136 17.32 -8.01 -5.66
N ALA A 137 16.18 -7.60 -6.22
CA ALA A 137 15.45 -6.43 -5.76
C ALA A 137 14.90 -6.63 -4.33
N CYS A 138 14.28 -7.78 -4.03
CA CYS A 138 13.82 -8.10 -2.67
C CYS A 138 14.96 -8.17 -1.64
N THR A 139 16.16 -8.61 -2.03
CA THR A 139 17.33 -8.58 -1.14
C THR A 139 17.66 -7.15 -0.71
N LEU A 140 17.61 -6.21 -1.65
CA LEU A 140 17.86 -4.79 -1.36
C LEU A 140 16.76 -4.21 -0.47
N LEU A 141 15.49 -4.45 -0.81
CA LEU A 141 14.35 -3.95 -0.05
C LEU A 141 14.34 -4.45 1.41
N LEU A 142 14.56 -5.76 1.62
CA LEU A 142 14.60 -6.33 2.97
C LEU A 142 15.82 -5.88 3.77
N ARG A 143 16.95 -5.64 3.09
CA ARG A 143 18.15 -5.09 3.73
C ARG A 143 17.92 -3.64 4.17
N GLU A 144 17.32 -2.82 3.31
CA GLU A 144 17.03 -1.41 3.59
C GLU A 144 15.97 -1.22 4.65
N ALA A 145 14.91 -2.03 4.61
CA ALA A 145 13.84 -1.96 5.60
C ALA A 145 14.29 -2.42 6.99
N GLY A 146 15.31 -3.27 7.08
CA GLY A 146 15.81 -3.81 8.36
C GLY A 146 14.76 -4.63 9.14
N ARG A 147 13.63 -4.97 8.52
CA ARG A 147 12.51 -5.72 9.13
C ARG A 147 11.91 -6.70 8.13
N PRO A 148 11.17 -7.73 8.59
CA PRO A 148 10.41 -8.57 7.69
C PRO A 148 9.35 -7.76 6.93
N LEU A 149 9.14 -8.09 5.67
CA LEU A 149 8.16 -7.43 4.80
C LEU A 149 7.15 -8.43 4.28
N HIS A 150 5.88 -8.00 4.23
CA HIS A 150 4.82 -8.79 3.61
C HIS A 150 4.96 -8.74 2.08
N VAL A 151 4.52 -9.79 1.38
CA VAL A 151 4.61 -9.91 -0.09
C VAL A 151 3.89 -8.76 -0.80
N ASN A 152 2.77 -8.28 -0.26
CA ASN A 152 2.05 -7.14 -0.82
C ASN A 152 2.86 -5.85 -0.71
N GLU A 153 3.56 -5.66 0.41
CA GLU A 153 4.45 -4.52 0.62
C GLU A 153 5.65 -4.60 -0.33
N LEU A 154 6.27 -5.77 -0.44
CA LEU A 154 7.33 -6.03 -1.41
C LEU A 154 6.85 -5.78 -2.84
N TYR A 155 5.65 -6.21 -3.20
CA TYR A 155 5.08 -5.94 -4.52
C TYR A 155 4.98 -4.44 -4.79
N ASN A 156 4.39 -3.68 -3.87
CA ASN A 156 4.24 -2.24 -4.04
C ASN A 156 5.60 -1.54 -4.21
N LEU A 157 6.60 -1.92 -3.40
CA LEU A 157 7.97 -1.39 -3.46
C LEU A 157 8.70 -1.79 -4.75
N LEU A 158 8.44 -2.97 -5.29
CA LEU A 158 9.01 -3.41 -6.55
C LEU A 158 8.44 -2.63 -7.72
N ILE A 159 7.12 -2.43 -7.76
CA ILE A 159 6.47 -1.62 -8.80
C ILE A 159 6.94 -0.16 -8.71
N SER A 160 6.96 0.43 -7.50
CA SER A 160 7.44 1.81 -7.31
C SER A 160 8.92 1.97 -7.68
N GLY A 161 9.71 0.90 -7.55
CA GLY A 161 11.10 0.84 -8.03
C GLY A 161 11.27 0.47 -9.50
N GLY A 162 10.20 0.43 -10.29
CA GLY A 162 10.26 0.25 -11.75
C GLY A 162 10.28 -1.20 -12.22
N MET A 163 10.05 -2.17 -11.33
CA MET A 163 9.93 -3.57 -11.72
C MET A 163 8.60 -3.81 -12.45
N LYS A 164 8.66 -4.44 -13.63
CA LYS A 164 7.47 -4.81 -14.41
C LYS A 164 7.19 -6.29 -14.27
N PHE A 165 5.96 -6.64 -13.87
CA PHE A 165 5.49 -8.02 -13.85
C PHE A 165 4.64 -8.28 -15.09
N LYS A 166 4.94 -9.37 -15.80
CA LYS A 166 4.20 -9.76 -17.02
C LYS A 166 3.01 -10.70 -16.74
N GLY A 167 2.90 -11.25 -15.53
CA GLY A 167 1.88 -12.24 -15.17
C GLY A 167 0.80 -11.69 -14.23
N ASN A 168 -0.36 -12.35 -14.22
CA ASN A 168 -1.55 -11.93 -13.46
C ASN A 168 -1.40 -12.07 -11.94
N ASN A 169 -0.41 -12.83 -11.47
CA ASN A 169 -0.20 -13.14 -10.05
C ASN A 169 1.21 -12.75 -9.59
N PRO A 170 1.52 -11.45 -9.49
CA PRO A 170 2.86 -10.98 -9.14
C PRO A 170 3.24 -11.33 -7.70
N THR A 171 2.29 -11.31 -6.76
CA THR A 171 2.52 -11.68 -5.35
C THR A 171 2.90 -13.16 -5.19
N ILE A 172 2.22 -14.07 -5.88
CA ILE A 172 2.60 -15.49 -5.93
C ILE A 172 4.00 -15.64 -6.52
N SER A 173 4.29 -14.95 -7.62
CA SER A 173 5.61 -14.97 -8.27
C SER A 173 6.73 -14.51 -7.32
N ILE A 174 6.49 -13.46 -6.54
CA ILE A 174 7.39 -12.98 -5.49
C ILE A 174 7.58 -14.06 -4.42
N ALA A 175 6.49 -14.53 -3.81
CA ALA A 175 6.55 -15.52 -2.74
C ALA A 175 7.31 -16.80 -3.15
N VAL A 176 7.03 -17.32 -4.35
CA VAL A 176 7.72 -18.50 -4.89
C VAL A 176 9.21 -18.23 -5.13
N SER A 177 9.56 -17.06 -5.66
CA SER A 177 10.96 -16.67 -5.88
C SER A 177 11.75 -16.60 -4.57
N LEU A 178 11.14 -16.06 -3.52
CA LEU A 178 11.76 -15.96 -2.19
C LEU A 178 11.87 -17.32 -1.52
N ASN A 179 10.85 -18.17 -1.59
CA ASN A 179 10.87 -19.52 -1.00
C ASN A 179 11.96 -20.42 -1.60
N ARG A 180 12.33 -20.23 -2.87
CA ARG A 180 13.37 -21.02 -3.54
C ARG A 180 14.79 -20.58 -3.18
N ASN A 181 14.96 -19.42 -2.56
CA ASN A 181 16.28 -18.85 -2.28
C ASN A 181 16.57 -18.85 -0.78
N ARG A 182 17.62 -19.60 -0.39
CA ARG A 182 18.04 -19.80 1.01
C ARG A 182 18.43 -18.52 1.76
N ARG A 183 18.59 -17.39 1.09
CA ARG A 183 18.83 -16.09 1.73
C ARG A 183 17.59 -15.55 2.44
N PHE A 184 16.40 -16.01 2.07
CA PHE A 184 15.14 -15.57 2.65
C PHE A 184 14.55 -16.65 3.55
N ARG A 185 13.90 -16.21 4.62
CA ARG A 185 13.13 -17.06 5.51
C ARG A 185 11.70 -16.53 5.61
N LYS A 186 10.73 -17.41 5.45
CA LYS A 186 9.33 -17.09 5.76
C LYS A 186 9.18 -17.04 7.29
N VAL A 187 8.79 -15.88 7.81
CA VAL A 187 8.60 -15.68 9.26
C VAL A 187 7.12 -15.71 9.66
N ASP A 188 6.23 -15.41 8.71
CA ASP A 188 4.78 -15.39 8.90
C ASP A 188 4.07 -15.67 7.55
N PRO A 189 2.76 -15.92 7.54
CA PRO A 189 1.99 -16.03 6.30
C PRO A 189 2.20 -14.81 5.40
N GLY A 190 2.78 -15.02 4.22
CA GLY A 190 3.07 -13.95 3.27
C GLY A 190 4.18 -12.99 3.70
N THR A 191 4.91 -13.24 4.78
CA THR A 191 5.97 -12.33 5.28
C THR A 191 7.33 -12.99 5.24
N PHE A 192 8.29 -12.27 4.68
CA PHE A 192 9.65 -12.75 4.45
C PHE A 192 10.66 -11.87 5.15
N ASP A 193 11.72 -12.52 5.62
CA ASP A 193 12.88 -11.90 6.23
C ASP A 193 14.16 -12.31 5.48
N LEU A 194 15.19 -11.49 5.55
CA LEU A 194 16.53 -11.77 5.06
C LEU A 194 17.36 -12.41 6.19
N ILE A 195 17.91 -13.60 5.96
CA ILE A 195 18.69 -14.35 6.97
C ILE A 195 20.05 -13.69 7.21
N MET A 196 20.74 -13.26 6.15
CA MET A 196 22.08 -12.67 6.24
C MET A 196 22.01 -11.15 6.46
N ARG A 197 21.49 -10.72 7.61
CA ARG A 197 21.53 -9.31 8.04
C ARG A 197 22.91 -8.92 8.59
N GLU A 198 23.67 -9.88 9.11
CA GLU A 198 24.83 -9.65 9.98
C GLU A 198 26.12 -9.16 9.31
N ALA A 199 26.25 -9.21 7.98
CA ALA A 199 27.49 -8.80 7.32
C ALA A 199 27.74 -7.27 7.30
N ALA A 200 26.81 -6.46 7.80
CA ALA A 200 26.91 -4.99 7.78
C ALA A 200 26.97 -4.34 9.19
N GLN A 201 26.91 -5.11 10.27
CA GLN A 201 26.86 -4.58 11.65
C GLN A 201 28.19 -4.67 12.44
N THR A 202 29.26 -5.19 11.84
CA THR A 202 30.60 -5.30 12.48
C THR A 202 31.65 -4.35 11.88
N GLY A 203 31.22 -3.24 11.29
CA GLY A 203 32.10 -2.24 10.68
C GLY A 203 32.01 -0.87 11.34
N THR A 204 32.13 -0.80 12.66
CA THR A 204 32.37 0.41 13.47
C THR A 204 33.28 0.04 14.61
#